data_AF-A0A096GV28-F1
#
_entry.id   AF-A0A096GV28-F1
#
_cell.length_a   1.000
_cell.length_b   1.000
_cell.length_c   1.000
_cell.angle_alpha   90.00
_cell.angle_beta   90.00
_cell.angle_gamma   90.00
#
_symmetry.space_group_name_H-M   'P 1'
#
loop_
_entity.id
_entity.type
_entity.pdbx_description
1 polymer ?
#
loop_
_entity_poly.entity_id
_entity_poly.type
_entity_poly.pdbx_seq_one_letter_code
_entity_poly.pdbx_strand_id
1 'polypeptide(L)' 'MQTAVYRAPVYEPTVDELETLKKLELGEDVSLWSAAKEYLSRRLLERGLVEQDAEKHWHITESGRLVIRRQL' A
#
# COMPACT_ATOMS: atom_id res chain seq x y z
N MET A 1 2.96 19.75 34.04
CA MET A 1 3.50 19.87 32.67
C MET A 1 3.30 18.53 31.96
N GLN A 2 2.12 18.28 31.40
CA GLN A 2 1.80 17.00 30.77
C GLN A 2 2.19 17.11 29.30
N THR A 3 3.37 16.59 28.95
CA THR A 3 3.86 16.53 27.58
C THR A 3 2.94 15.59 26.80
N ALA A 4 1.99 16.16 26.07
CA ALA A 4 1.19 15.41 25.11
C ALA A 4 2.14 14.81 24.09
N VAL A 5 2.41 13.51 24.22
CA VAL A 5 3.21 12.75 23.26
C VAL A 5 2.41 12.77 21.97
N TYR A 6 2.81 13.63 21.04
CA TYR A 6 2.26 13.69 19.70
C TYR A 6 2.57 12.34 19.02
N ARG A 7 1.65 11.39 19.12
CA ARG A 7 1.68 10.17 18.33
C ARG A 7 1.17 10.57 16.95
N ALA A 8 2.09 10.68 15.99
CA ALA A 8 1.71 10.80 14.59
C ALA A 8 0.66 9.73 14.27
N PRO A 9 -0.36 10.04 13.45
CA PRO A 9 -1.42 9.10 13.14
C PRO A 9 -0.78 7.81 12.61
N VAL A 10 -0.98 6.72 13.35
CA VAL A 10 -0.58 5.39 12.92
C VAL A 10 -1.30 5.16 11.62
N TYR A 11 -0.56 4.84 10.57
CA TYR A 11 -1.20 4.54 9.30
C TYR A 11 -2.03 3.28 9.43
N GLU A 12 -3.32 3.45 9.22
CA GLU A 12 -4.27 2.37 9.10
C GLU A 12 -4.61 2.22 7.60
N PRO A 13 -4.02 1.24 6.90
CA PRO A 13 -4.40 0.94 5.52
C PRO A 13 -5.87 0.52 5.50
N THR A 14 -6.61 1.01 4.52
CA THR A 14 -7.99 0.58 4.29
C THR A 14 -8.05 -0.87 3.81
N VAL A 15 -9.22 -1.50 3.92
CA VAL A 15 -9.42 -2.87 3.42
C VAL A 15 -9.06 -2.98 1.94
N ASP A 16 -9.46 -2.01 1.11
CA ASP A 16 -9.13 -2.02 -0.33
C ASP A 16 -7.62 -1.90 -0.59
N GLU A 17 -6.89 -1.13 0.24
CA GLU A 17 -5.42 -1.04 0.19
C GLU A 17 -4.76 -2.37 0.54
N LEU A 18 -5.26 -3.06 1.56
CA LEU A 18 -4.76 -4.39 1.95
C LEU A 18 -5.04 -5.43 0.87
N GLU A 19 -6.24 -5.44 0.29
CA GLU A 19 -6.59 -6.37 -0.79
C GLU A 19 -5.73 -6.13 -2.02
N THR A 20 -5.54 -4.87 -2.39
CA THR A 20 -4.62 -4.42 -3.45
C THR A 20 -3.21 -4.95 -3.24
N LEU A 21 -2.64 -4.75 -2.05
CA LEU A 21 -1.31 -5.25 -1.72
C LEU A 21 -1.27 -6.79 -1.79
N LYS A 22 -2.33 -7.46 -1.35
CA LYS A 22 -2.42 -8.93 -1.40
C LYS A 22 -2.48 -9.46 -2.83
N LYS A 23 -3.21 -8.81 -3.73
CA LYS A 23 -3.24 -9.16 -5.15
C LYS A 23 -1.86 -9.02 -5.80
N LEU A 24 -1.14 -7.93 -5.49
CA LEU A 24 0.25 -7.74 -5.90
C LEU A 24 1.19 -8.82 -5.36
N GLU A 25 1.01 -9.23 -4.09
CA GLU A 25 1.77 -10.34 -3.51
C GLU A 25 1.53 -11.67 -4.24
N LEU A 26 0.31 -11.91 -4.71
CA LEU A 26 -0.08 -13.09 -5.49
C LEU A 26 0.38 -13.02 -6.96
N GLY A 27 0.97 -11.90 -7.39
CA GLY A 27 1.43 -11.70 -8.76
C GLY A 27 0.29 -11.38 -9.74
N GLU A 28 -0.87 -10.94 -9.25
CA GLU A 28 -1.92 -10.43 -10.14
C GLU A 28 -1.47 -9.11 -10.76
N ASP A 29 -1.56 -9.03 -12.09
CA ASP A 29 -1.23 -7.81 -12.81
C ASP A 29 -2.28 -6.73 -12.55
N VAL A 30 -1.77 -5.61 -12.06
CA VAL A 30 -2.53 -4.45 -11.59
C VAL A 30 -2.70 -3.43 -12.70
N SER A 31 -2.09 -3.64 -13.87
CA SER A 31 -2.06 -2.67 -14.96
C SER A 31 -3.45 -2.37 -15.54
N LEU A 32 -4.47 -3.16 -15.20
CA LEU A 32 -5.88 -2.97 -15.57
C LEU A 32 -6.73 -2.15 -14.58
N TRP A 33 -6.11 -1.49 -13.62
CA TRP A 33 -6.82 -0.85 -12.52
C TRP A 33 -7.61 0.39 -12.95
N SER A 34 -8.89 0.43 -12.58
CA SER A 34 -9.79 1.56 -12.83
C SER A 34 -9.32 2.83 -12.09
N ALA A 35 -9.84 4.01 -12.43
CA ALA A 35 -9.47 5.28 -11.82
C ALA A 35 -9.52 5.32 -10.27
N ALA A 36 -10.43 4.56 -9.64
CA ALA A 36 -10.50 4.43 -8.18
C ALA A 36 -9.25 3.74 -7.58
N LYS A 37 -8.74 2.74 -8.31
CA LYS A 37 -7.53 2.00 -7.95
C LYS A 37 -6.26 2.81 -8.25
N GLU A 38 -6.27 3.73 -9.24
CA GLU A 38 -5.13 4.66 -9.46
C GLU A 38 -4.86 5.55 -8.24
N TYR A 39 -5.90 6.08 -7.59
CA TYR A 39 -5.74 6.86 -6.37
C TYR A 39 -5.11 6.02 -5.25
N LEU A 40 -5.56 4.77 -5.13
CA LEU A 40 -5.02 3.80 -4.19
C LEU A 40 -3.55 3.49 -4.48
N SER A 41 -3.19 3.18 -5.72
CA SER A 41 -1.81 2.92 -6.13
C SER A 41 -0.91 4.13 -5.85
N ARG A 42 -1.39 5.35 -6.12
CA ARG A 42 -0.66 6.58 -5.78
C ARG A 42 -0.41 6.68 -4.27
N ARG A 43 -1.44 6.47 -3.44
CA ARG A 43 -1.30 6.53 -1.98
C ARG A 43 -0.33 5.48 -1.45
N LEU A 44 -0.35 4.28 -2.00
CA LEU A 44 0.55 3.19 -1.64
C LEU A 44 1.99 3.47 -2.09
N LEU A 45 2.16 4.08 -3.26
CA LEU A 45 3.45 4.51 -3.80
C LEU A 45 4.07 5.62 -2.94
N GLU A 46 3.29 6.65 -2.59
CA GLU A 46 3.72 7.73 -1.70
C GLU A 46 4.17 7.23 -0.32
N ARG A 47 3.67 6.07 0.09
CA ARG A 47 4.01 5.40 1.35
C ARG A 47 5.13 4.38 1.21
N GLY A 48 5.62 4.12 -0.01
CA GLY A 48 6.64 3.12 -0.28
C GLY A 48 6.17 1.69 0.00
N LEU A 49 4.88 1.40 -0.17
CA LEU A 49 4.32 0.05 -0.01
C LEU A 49 4.29 -0.70 -1.34
N VAL A 50 4.20 0.03 -2.44
CA VAL A 50 4.33 -0.48 -3.81
C VAL A 50 5.35 0.37 -4.56
N GLU A 51 5.91 -0.21 -5.61
CA GLU A 51 6.77 0.46 -6.58
C GLU A 51 6.27 0.20 -7.99
N GLN A 52 6.66 1.04 -8.94
CA GLN A 52 6.34 0.87 -10.35
C GLN A 52 7.64 0.68 -11.13
N ASP A 53 7.70 -0.38 -11.93
CA ASP A 53 8.85 -0.67 -12.78
C ASP A 53 8.85 0.19 -14.06
N ALA A 54 9.95 0.16 -14.83
CA ALA A 54 10.08 0.83 -16.12
C ALA A 54 8.98 0.43 -17.12
N GLU A 55 8.45 -0.79 -17.02
CA GLU A 55 7.33 -1.29 -17.83
C GLU A 55 5.94 -0.80 -17.34
N LYS A 56 5.89 0.06 -16.30
CA LYS A 56 4.69 0.52 -15.61
C LYS A 56 3.92 -0.57 -14.84
N HIS A 57 4.53 -1.73 -14.65
CA HIS A 57 4.00 -2.78 -13.80
C HIS A 57 4.16 -2.40 -12.33
N TRP A 58 3.14 -2.71 -11.53
CA TRP A 58 3.16 -2.46 -10.10
C TRP A 58 3.72 -3.67 -9.37
N HIS A 59 4.61 -3.42 -8.42
CA HIS A 59 5.22 -4.43 -7.58
C HIS A 59 5.02 -4.09 -6.11
N ILE A 60 4.78 -5.10 -5.28
CA ILE A 60 4.73 -4.92 -3.83
C ILE A 60 6.14 -4.89 -3.25
N THR A 61 6.40 -3.90 -2.40
CA THR A 61 7.67 -3.78 -1.66
C THR A 61 7.67 -4.64 -0.41
N GLU A 62 8.83 -4.80 0.23
CA GLU A 62 8.94 -5.46 1.54
C GLU A 62 8.09 -4.77 2.62
N SER A 63 8.03 -3.43 2.61
CA SER A 63 7.18 -2.66 3.53
C SER A 63 5.70 -2.97 3.34
N GLY A 64 5.24 -3.06 2.09
CA GLY A 64 3.87 -3.49 1.77
C GLY A 64 3.57 -4.88 2.29
N ARG A 65 4.50 -5.84 2.11
CA ARG A 65 4.35 -7.21 2.62
C ARG A 65 4.22 -7.26 4.13
N LEU A 66 5.02 -6.49 4.86
CA LEU A 66 4.94 -6.40 6.32
C LEU A 66 3.59 -5.86 6.80
N VAL A 67 3.02 -4.89 6.06
CA VAL A 67 1.69 -4.34 6.36
C VAL A 67 0.60 -5.40 6.22
N ILE A 68 0.59 -6.18 5.13
CA ILE A 68 -0.39 -7.27 4.96
C ILE A 68 -0.19 -8.32 6.07
N ARG A 69 1.05 -8.74 6.30
CA ARG A 69 1.39 -9.77 7.31
C ARG A 69 1.03 -9.38 8.73
N ARG A 70 0.95 -8.08 9.03
CA ARG A 70 0.57 -7.59 10.37
C ARG A 70 -0.94 -7.63 10.60
N GLN A 71 -1.75 -7.63 9.52
CA GLN A 71 -3.22 -7.61 9.59
C GLN A 71 -3.89 -8.96 9.31
N LEU A 72 -3.16 -9.95 8.77
CA LEU A 72 -3.59 -11.34 8.67
C LEU A 72 -3.24 -12.11 9.95
#